data_AF-A0A3T1AQJ3-F1
#
_entry.id   AF-A0A3T1AQJ3-F1
#
_cell.length_a   1.000
_cell.length_b   1.000
_cell.length_c   1.000
_cell.angle_alpha   90.00
_cell.angle_beta   90.00
_cell.angle_gamma   90.00
#
_symmetry.space_group_name_H-M   'P 1'
#
loop_
_entity.id
_entity.type
_entity.pdbx_description
1 polymer ?
#
loop_
_entity_poly.entity_id
_entity_poly.type
_entity_poly.pdbx_seq_one_letter_code
_entity_poly.pdbx_strand_id
1 'polypeptide(L)'
;MAVHDIRSQVARTDSGVVLKSVDRETMLVSFRGHSMHLPVDRGMVSYGFYLSPAPTWDDDSAVSAPDLAVVKQAIVEIQRHWGFGVDFHVLEVD
;
A
#
# COMPACT_ATOMS: atom_id res chain seq x y z
N MET A 1 -11.15 2.25 10.33
CA MET A 1 -10.01 1.36 10.64
C MET A 1 -8.99 2.22 11.35
N ALA A 2 -8.52 1.85 12.54
CA ALA A 2 -7.51 2.67 13.22
C ALA A 2 -6.11 2.39 12.65
N VAL A 3 -5.23 3.38 12.84
CA VAL A 3 -3.86 3.41 12.34
C VAL A 3 -2.93 3.68 13.52
N HIS A 4 -1.84 2.93 13.58
CA HIS A 4 -0.83 3.03 14.62
C HIS A 4 0.55 3.21 13.97
N ASP A 5 1.24 4.30 14.29
CA ASP A 5 2.63 4.48 13.89
C ASP A 5 3.51 3.50 14.67
N ILE A 6 4.30 2.70 13.95
CA ILE A 6 5.30 1.80 14.55
C ILE A 6 6.62 2.56 14.72
N ARG A 7 6.99 3.34 13.69
CA ARG A 7 8.17 4.22 13.65
C ARG A 7 8.01 5.21 12.49
N SER A 8 8.99 6.09 12.30
CA SER A 8 8.99 7.03 11.16
C SER A 8 8.76 6.29 9.83
N GLN A 9 7.77 6.75 9.07
CA GLN A 9 7.36 6.20 7.76
C GLN A 9 6.96 4.71 7.77
N VAL A 10 6.52 4.21 8.93
CA VAL A 10 5.97 2.85 9.08
C VAL A 10 4.76 2.89 9.99
N ALA A 11 3.61 2.49 9.46
CA ALA A 11 2.37 2.40 10.20
C ALA A 11 1.69 1.05 9.97
N ARG A 12 0.83 0.68 10.91
CA ARG A 12 0.03 -0.53 10.89
C ARG A 12 -1.42 -0.22 11.19
N THR A 13 -2.32 -0.89 10.49
CA THR A 13 -3.76 -0.87 10.81
C THR A 13 -4.17 -2.02 11.72
N ASP A 14 -5.35 -1.89 12.34
CA ASP A 14 -5.95 -2.94 13.17
C ASP A 14 -6.25 -4.22 12.38
N SER A 15 -6.46 -4.10 11.06
CA SER A 15 -6.62 -5.24 10.16
C SER A 15 -5.32 -6.04 9.99
N GLY A 16 -4.18 -5.51 10.45
CA GLY A 16 -2.87 -6.16 10.38
C GLY A 16 -2.07 -5.82 9.13
N VAL A 17 -2.53 -4.87 8.30
CA VAL A 17 -1.74 -4.36 7.17
C VAL A 17 -0.66 -3.43 7.71
N VAL A 18 0.57 -3.61 7.24
CA VAL A 18 1.71 -2.74 7.52
C VAL A 18 2.11 -2.04 6.23
N LEU A 19 2.26 -0.72 6.28
CA LEU A 19 2.81 0.07 5.18
C LEU A 19 4.12 0.71 5.62
N LYS A 20 5.16 0.55 4.80
CA LYS A 20 6.51 1.04 5.06
C LYS A 20 7.09 1.72 3.82
N SER A 21 7.72 2.88 4.00
CA SER A 21 8.60 3.45 2.96
C SER A 21 9.86 2.60 2.80
N VAL A 22 10.20 2.18 1.58
CA VAL A 22 11.45 1.49 1.25
C VAL A 22 12.49 2.51 0.78
N ASP A 23 12.13 3.28 -0.22
CA ASP A 23 12.92 4.37 -0.80
C ASP A 23 11.99 5.53 -1.22
N ARG A 24 12.39 6.38 -2.19
CA ARG A 24 11.59 7.53 -2.64
C ARG A 24 10.41 7.12 -3.54
N GLU A 25 10.55 6.04 -4.28
CA GLU A 25 9.64 5.63 -5.37
C GLU A 25 8.94 4.30 -5.05
N THR A 26 9.25 3.68 -3.90
CA THR A 26 8.71 2.38 -3.52
C THR A 26 8.17 2.38 -2.08
N MET A 27 6.99 1.80 -1.91
CA MET A 27 6.44 1.41 -0.60
C MET A 27 6.30 -0.10 -0.51
N LEU A 28 6.52 -0.64 0.69
CA LEU A 28 6.28 -2.05 1.00
C LEU A 28 4.98 -2.17 1.78
N VAL A 29 4.07 -3.00 1.26
CA VAL A 29 2.90 -3.47 1.99
C VAL A 29 3.18 -4.88 2.50
N SER A 30 2.85 -5.15 3.76
CA SER A 30 2.86 -6.50 4.32
C SER A 30 1.49 -6.84 4.93
N PHE A 31 0.96 -8.01 4.62
CA PHE A 31 -0.34 -8.48 5.11
C PHE A 31 -0.39 -10.01 5.15
N ARG A 32 -0.84 -10.58 6.29
CA ARG A 32 -0.98 -12.04 6.50
C ARG A 32 0.27 -12.87 6.16
N GLY A 33 1.46 -12.30 6.31
CA GLY A 33 2.73 -12.98 6.01
C GLY A 33 3.20 -12.80 4.56
N HIS A 34 2.39 -12.24 3.68
CA HIS A 34 2.80 -11.83 2.34
C HIS A 34 3.28 -10.38 2.33
N SER A 35 4.09 -10.05 1.33
CA SER A 35 4.52 -8.67 1.06
C SER A 35 4.41 -8.35 -0.42
N MET A 36 4.23 -7.07 -0.72
CA MET A 36 4.19 -6.55 -2.08
C MET A 36 4.89 -5.19 -2.13
N HIS A 37 5.83 -5.05 -3.05
CA HIS A 37 6.41 -3.75 -3.38
C HIS A 37 5.49 -3.00 -4.34
N LEU A 38 5.09 -1.79 -3.94
CA LEU A 38 4.25 -0.90 -4.71
C LEU A 38 5.07 0.31 -5.16
N PRO A 39 5.21 0.52 -6.48
CA PRO A 39 5.69 1.79 -6.98
C PRO A 39 4.75 2.91 -6.51
N VAL A 40 5.34 4.04 -6.12
CA VAL A 40 4.63 5.21 -5.63
C VAL A 40 5.20 6.48 -6.26
N ASP A 41 4.30 7.37 -6.69
CA ASP A 41 4.63 8.76 -6.97
C ASP A 41 4.21 9.62 -5.78
N ARG A 42 5.15 10.40 -5.21
CA ARG A 42 4.94 11.20 -4.00
C ARG A 42 4.70 12.65 -4.37
N GLY A 43 3.44 12.98 -4.63
CA GLY A 43 2.99 14.34 -4.82
C GLY A 43 3.01 15.16 -3.53
N MET A 44 2.87 16.48 -3.66
CA MET A 44 2.82 17.39 -2.50
C MET A 44 1.55 17.22 -1.66
N VAL A 45 0.47 16.69 -2.25
CA VAL A 45 -0.86 16.59 -1.62
C VAL A 45 -1.38 15.15 -1.60
N SER A 46 -1.09 14.36 -2.65
CA SER A 46 -1.49 12.96 -2.75
C SER A 46 -0.35 12.07 -3.23
N TYR A 47 -0.44 10.80 -2.87
CA TYR A 47 0.48 9.75 -3.33
C TYR A 47 -0.24 8.87 -4.36
N GLY A 48 0.39 8.68 -5.53
CA GLY A 48 -0.10 7.79 -6.57
C GLY A 48 0.48 6.40 -6.38
N PHE A 49 -0.34 5.40 -6.08
CA PHE A 49 0.07 4.00 -5.95
C PHE A 49 -0.24 3.24 -7.24
N TYR A 50 0.78 2.56 -7.78
CA TYR A 50 0.66 1.81 -9.02
C TYR A 50 0.48 0.32 -8.74
N LEU A 51 -0.56 -0.27 -9.30
CA LEU A 51 -0.92 -1.69 -9.15
C LEU A 51 -0.95 -2.36 -10.51
N SER A 52 -0.48 -3.60 -10.60
CA SER A 52 -0.74 -4.47 -11.75
C SER A 52 -2.25 -4.77 -11.87
N PRO A 53 -2.80 -4.99 -13.08
CA PRO A 53 -4.18 -5.43 -13.27
C PRO A 53 -4.48 -6.76 -12.56
N ALA A 54 -3.46 -7.62 -12.47
CA ALA A 54 -3.46 -8.85 -11.69
C ALA A 54 -2.34 -8.75 -10.64
N PRO A 55 -2.59 -8.12 -9.48
CA PRO A 55 -1.56 -7.93 -8.48
C PRO A 55 -1.16 -9.27 -7.86
N THR A 56 0.15 -9.46 -7.73
CA THR A 56 0.77 -10.61 -7.06
C THR A 56 1.58 -10.11 -5.88
N TRP A 57 1.66 -10.94 -4.85
CA TRP A 57 2.64 -10.77 -3.78
C TRP A 57 4.05 -11.03 -4.33
N ASP A 58 5.08 -10.63 -3.58
CA ASP A 58 6.49 -10.81 -3.95
C ASP A 58 6.92 -12.29 -3.98
N ASP A 59 6.10 -13.20 -3.46
CA ASP A 59 6.27 -14.66 -3.53
C ASP A 59 5.53 -15.29 -4.74
N ASP A 60 5.15 -14.46 -5.71
CA ASP A 60 4.39 -14.79 -6.92
C ASP A 60 2.95 -15.29 -6.68
N SER A 61 2.48 -15.33 -5.43
CA SER A 61 1.10 -15.73 -5.15
C SER A 61 0.11 -14.61 -5.50
N ALA A 62 -1.03 -15.00 -6.09
CA ALA A 62 -2.05 -14.05 -6.50
C ALA A 62 -2.72 -13.37 -5.29
N VAL A 63 -2.93 -12.06 -5.37
CA VAL A 63 -3.64 -11.34 -4.32
C VAL A 63 -5.14 -11.55 -4.52
N SER A 64 -5.80 -12.13 -3.51
CA SER A 64 -7.24 -12.33 -3.56
C SER A 64 -7.98 -10.99 -3.58
N ALA A 65 -9.13 -10.90 -4.27
CA ALA A 65 -9.91 -9.66 -4.31
C ALA A 65 -10.32 -9.14 -2.91
N PRO A 66 -10.69 -10.00 -1.93
CA PRO A 66 -10.94 -9.56 -0.55
C PRO A 66 -9.69 -8.96 0.12
N ASP A 67 -8.52 -9.60 -0.05
CA ASP A 67 -7.28 -9.10 0.57
C ASP A 67 -6.84 -7.79 -0.09
N LEU A 68 -6.97 -7.67 -1.41
CA LEU A 68 -6.70 -6.44 -2.14
C LEU A 68 -7.57 -5.29 -1.65
N ALA A 69 -8.87 -5.53 -1.41
CA ALA A 69 -9.77 -4.51 -0.88
C ALA A 69 -9.33 -4.01 0.51
N VAL A 70 -8.92 -4.92 1.40
CA VAL A 70 -8.40 -4.59 2.73
C VAL A 70 -7.10 -3.79 2.63
N VAL A 71 -6.18 -4.22 1.76
CA VAL A 71 -4.91 -3.52 1.52
C VAL A 71 -5.14 -2.11 1.00
N LYS A 72 -5.98 -1.94 -0.03
CA LYS A 72 -6.28 -0.62 -0.59
C LYS A 72 -6.90 0.31 0.46
N GLN A 73 -7.84 -0.20 1.24
CA GLN A 73 -8.44 0.58 2.32
C GLN A 73 -7.41 0.96 3.39
N ALA A 74 -6.50 0.05 3.74
CA ALA A 74 -5.45 0.32 4.73
C ALA A 74 -4.46 1.38 4.23
N ILE A 75 -4.05 1.32 2.96
CA ILE A 75 -3.19 2.36 2.35
C ILE A 75 -3.87 3.73 2.44
N VAL A 76 -5.15 3.82 2.08
CA VAL A 76 -5.92 5.08 2.16
C VAL A 76 -5.93 5.62 3.59
N GLU A 77 -6.25 4.80 4.59
CA GLU A 77 -6.33 5.27 5.98
C GLU A 77 -4.96 5.64 6.53
N ILE A 78 -3.89 4.89 6.21
CA ILE A 78 -2.53 5.21 6.64
C ILE A 78 -2.07 6.53 6.03
N GLN A 79 -2.28 6.74 4.73
CA GLN A 79 -1.86 7.97 4.07
C GLN A 79 -2.66 9.17 4.58
N ARG A 80 -3.97 9.01 4.80
CA ARG A 80 -4.80 10.04 5.43
C ARG A 80 -4.30 10.38 6.84
N HIS A 81 -3.91 9.37 7.62
CA HIS A 81 -3.32 9.55 8.94
C HIS A 81 -2.01 10.35 8.88
N TRP A 82 -1.20 10.14 7.84
CA TRP A 82 0.01 10.94 7.58
C TRP A 82 -0.25 12.29 6.89
N GLY A 83 -1.51 12.63 6.60
CA GLY A 83 -1.91 13.92 6.01
C GLY A 83 -1.88 13.98 4.49
N PHE A 84 -1.83 12.85 3.79
CA PHE A 84 -1.81 12.76 2.32
C PHE A 84 -3.09 12.14 1.76
N GLY A 85 -3.46 12.55 0.55
CA GLY A 85 -4.43 11.83 -0.29
C GLY A 85 -3.83 10.59 -0.95
N VAL A 86 -4.66 9.76 -1.54
CA VAL A 86 -4.25 8.55 -2.28
C VAL A 86 -4.98 8.45 -3.60
N ASP A 87 -4.22 8.20 -4.66
CA ASP A 87 -4.72 7.88 -5.99
C ASP A 87 -4.19 6.48 -6.36
N PHE A 88 -5.05 5.61 -6.88
CA PHE A 88 -4.63 4.29 -7.37
C PHE A 88 -4.63 4.28 -8.89
N HIS A 89 -3.51 3.86 -9.48
CA HIS A 89 -3.35 3.69 -10.91
C HIS A 89 -3.13 2.23 -11.23
N VAL A 90 -3.82 1.73 -12.25
CA VAL A 90 -3.57 0.39 -12.79
C VAL A 90 -2.56 0.53 -13.92
N LEU A 91 -1.45 -0.20 -13.83
CA LEU A 91 -0.45 -0.26 -14.89
C LEU A 91 -0.98 -1.19 -15.99
N GLU A 92 -1.69 -0.63 -16.97
CA GLU A 92 -1.95 -1.36 -18.21
C GLU A 92 -0.62 -1.49 -18.96
N VAL A 93 -0.15 -2.72 -19.13
CA VAL A 93 0.97 -3.04 -20.02
C VAL A 93 0.33 -3.45 -21.34
N ASP A 94 0.43 -2.58 -22.35
CA ASP A 94 0.09 -2.90 -23.75
C ASP A 94 0.98 -4.04 -24.30
#